data_AF-W1WY31-F1
#
_entry.id   AF-W1WY31-F1
#
_cell.length_a   1.000
_cell.length_b   1.000
_cell.length_c   1.000
_cell.angle_alpha   90.00
_cell.angle_beta   90.00
_cell.angle_gamma   90.00
#
_symmetry.space_group_name_H-M   'P 1'
#
loop_
_entity.id
_entity.type
_entity.pdbx_description
1 polymer ?
#
loop_
_entity_poly.entity_id
_entity_poly.type
_entity_poly.pdbx_seq_one_letter_code
_entity_poly.pdbx_strand_id
1 'polypeptide(L)' 'KHYTFGDMAVQSILAGSDILLVCHEYEHMQEAYNGLMKAVKDGSISKERLDESVKRILLMKMSKIS' A
#
# COMPACT_ATOMS: atom_id res chain seq x y z
N LYS A 1 11.41 -3.62 18.59
CA LYS A 1 10.68 -4.56 17.71
C LYS A 1 11.05 -4.20 16.28
N HIS A 2 11.60 -5.11 15.49
CA HIS A 2 11.97 -4.83 14.09
C HIS A 2 10.82 -5.30 13.21
N TYR A 3 10.12 -4.36 12.57
CA TYR A 3 9.12 -4.66 11.56
C TYR A 3 9.83 -4.80 10.20
N THR A 4 9.43 -5.79 9.41
CA THR A 4 9.87 -5.87 8.01
C THR A 4 9.23 -4.74 7.19
N PHE A 5 9.77 -4.42 6.01
CA PHE A 5 9.10 -3.43 5.14
C PHE A 5 7.73 -3.91 4.69
N GLY A 6 7.54 -5.24 4.55
CA GLY A 6 6.24 -5.86 4.32
C GLY A 6 5.25 -5.56 5.44
N ASP A 7 5.65 -5.79 6.69
CA ASP A 7 4.78 -5.52 7.85
C ASP A 7 4.43 -4.03 7.94
N MET A 8 5.41 -3.15 7.75
CA MET A 8 5.18 -1.69 7.78
C MET A 8 4.23 -1.24 6.67
N ALA A 9 4.37 -1.79 5.46
CA ALA A 9 3.49 -1.50 4.34
C ALA A 9 2.04 -1.91 4.65
N VAL A 10 1.83 -3.13 5.15
CA VAL A 10 0.51 -3.64 5.53
C VAL A 10 -0.13 -2.79 6.62
N GLN A 11 0.60 -2.50 7.69
CA GLN A 11 0.09 -1.69 8.80
C GLN A 11 -0.27 -0.27 8.36
N SER A 12 0.53 0.33 7.48
CA SER A 12 0.23 1.68 6.96
C SER A 12 -1.06 1.71 6.13
N ILE A 13 -1.29 0.71 5.27
CA ILE A 13 -2.56 0.62 4.53
C ILE A 13 -3.73 0.36 5.48
N LEU A 14 -3.60 -0.56 6.45
CA LEU A 14 -4.66 -0.79 7.44
C LEU A 14 -4.98 0.45 8.28
N ALA A 15 -3.98 1.28 8.57
CA ALA A 15 -4.14 2.54 9.28
C ALA A 15 -4.82 3.66 8.46
N GLY A 16 -5.05 3.45 7.16
CA GLY A 16 -5.76 4.42 6.30
C GLY A 16 -4.91 5.10 5.24
N SER A 17 -3.60 4.85 5.19
CA SER A 17 -2.75 5.42 4.14
C SER A 17 -3.18 4.95 2.75
N ASP A 18 -3.05 5.83 1.75
CA ASP A 18 -3.36 5.50 0.36
C ASP A 18 -2.10 5.24 -0.49
N ILE A 19 -0.99 5.92 -0.19
CA ILE A 19 0.28 5.82 -0.92
C ILE A 19 1.40 5.51 0.06
N LEU A 20 2.25 4.55 -0.30
CA LEU A 20 3.49 4.25 0.40
C LEU A 20 4.68 4.82 -0.37
N LEU A 21 5.58 5.46 0.36
CA LEU A 21 6.85 5.94 -0.17
C LEU A 21 7.98 5.12 0.46
N VAL A 22 8.64 4.29 -0.35
CA VAL A 22 9.79 3.48 0.06
C VAL A 22 11.00 3.93 -0.75
N CYS A 23 11.98 4.54 -0.10
CA CYS A 23 13.13 5.14 -0.74
C CYS A 23 14.38 4.26 -0.67
N HIS A 24 15.34 4.54 -1.57
CA HIS A 24 16.73 4.10 -1.61
C HIS A 24 16.99 2.65 -2.04
N GLU A 25 16.34 1.65 -1.43
CA GLU A 25 16.68 0.25 -1.68
C GLU A 25 15.58 -0.49 -2.43
N TYR A 26 15.95 -1.15 -3.53
CA TYR A 26 15.02 -1.94 -4.32
C TYR A 26 14.47 -3.15 -3.54
N GLU A 27 15.30 -3.76 -2.69
CA GLU A 27 14.89 -4.90 -1.84
C GLU A 27 13.78 -4.51 -0.86
N HIS A 28 13.87 -3.33 -0.25
CA HIS A 28 12.82 -2.81 0.64
C HIS A 28 11.51 -2.56 -0.12
N MET A 29 11.60 -2.07 -1.36
CA MET A 29 10.44 -1.88 -2.22
C MET A 29 9.78 -3.22 -2.58
N GLN A 30 10.59 -4.24 -2.92
CA GLN A 30 10.10 -5.59 -3.21
C GLN A 30 9.45 -6.23 -1.97
N GLU A 31 10.05 -6.07 -0.80
CA GLU A 31 9.50 -6.61 0.45
C GLU A 31 8.15 -5.96 0.79
N ALA A 32 8.03 -4.64 0.67
CA ALA A 32 6.77 -3.92 0.83
C ALA A 32 5.70 -4.41 -0.16
N TYR A 33 6.06 -4.53 -1.44
CA TYR A 33 5.15 -5.02 -2.50
C TYR A 33 4.66 -6.45 -2.23
N ASN A 34 5.58 -7.36 -1.91
CA ASN A 34 5.26 -8.76 -1.64
C ASN A 34 4.40 -8.91 -0.38
N GLY A 35 4.70 -8.13 0.67
CA GLY A 35 3.91 -8.08 1.90
C GLY A 35 2.46 -7.68 1.63
N LEU A 36 2.24 -6.60 0.87
CA LEU A 36 0.89 -6.18 0.47
C LEU A 36 0.19 -7.22 -0.39
N MET A 37 0.87 -7.79 -1.39
CA MET A 37 0.29 -8.81 -2.26
C MET A 37 -0.18 -10.03 -1.46
N LYS A 38 0.62 -10.47 -0.49
CA LYS A 38 0.26 -11.57 0.41
C LYS A 38 -0.96 -11.20 1.27
N ALA A 39 -0.92 -10.04 1.92
CA ALA A 39 -1.98 -9.58 2.81
C ALA A 39 -3.34 -9.40 2.10
N VAL A 40 -3.33 -9.03 0.81
CA VAL A 40 -4.56 -8.97 0.01
C VAL A 40 -5.05 -10.38 -0.35
N LYS A 41 -4.14 -11.29 -0.73
CA LYS A 41 -4.48 -12.67 -1.11
C LYS A 41 -5.02 -13.48 0.07
N ASP A 42 -4.50 -13.27 1.27
CA ASP A 42 -4.92 -13.97 2.48
C ASP A 42 -6.08 -13.29 3.23
N GLY A 43 -6.53 -12.12 2.76
CA GLY A 43 -7.67 -11.38 3.30
C GLY A 43 -7.35 -10.49 4.50
N SER A 44 -6.08 -10.40 4.93
CA SER A 44 -5.64 -9.44 5.96
C SER A 44 -5.91 -7.99 5.57
N ILE A 45 -5.82 -7.67 4.28
CA ILE A 45 -6.34 -6.44 3.68
C ILE A 45 -7.48 -6.84 2.75
N SER A 46 -8.69 -6.36 3.01
CA SER A 46 -9.81 -6.60 2.10
C SER A 46 -9.56 -5.92 0.75
N LYS A 47 -10.06 -6.51 -0.33
CA LYS A 47 -9.93 -5.92 -1.67
C LYS A 47 -10.58 -4.53 -1.71
N GLU A 48 -11.73 -4.38 -1.03
CA GLU A 48 -12.47 -3.14 -0.93
C GLU A 48 -11.63 -2.03 -0.27
N ARG A 49 -10.91 -2.36 0.81
CA ARG A 49 -10.00 -1.39 1.46
C ARG A 49 -8.94 -0.89 0.49
N LEU A 50 -8.36 -1.77 -0.32
CA LEU A 50 -7.36 -1.36 -1.32
C LEU A 50 -7.98 -0.55 -2.47
N ASP A 51 -9.15 -0.97 -2.98
CA ASP A 51 -9.88 -0.30 -4.05
C ASP A 51 -10.24 1.15 -3.66
N GLU A 52 -10.58 1.41 -2.40
CA GLU A 52 -10.82 2.77 -1.90
C GLU A 52 -9.60 3.68 -2.05
N SER A 53 -8.41 3.19 -1.68
CA SER A 53 -7.17 3.96 -1.83
C SER A 53 -6.88 4.26 -3.28
N VAL A 54 -7.00 3.25 -4.16
CA VAL A 54 -6.82 3.43 -5.60
C VAL A 54 -7.81 4.46 -6.15
N LYS A 55 -9.08 4.41 -5.75
CA LYS A 55 -10.10 5.38 -6.16
C LYS A 55 -9.72 6.81 -5.76
N ARG A 56 -9.28 7.05 -4.52
CA ARG A 56 -8.85 8.39 -4.05
C ARG A 56 -7.67 8.91 -4.87
N ILE A 57 -6.69 8.06 -5.16
CA ILE A 57 -5.52 8.41 -5.98
C ILE A 57 -5.94 8.76 -7.42
N LEU A 58 -6.82 7.98 -8.03
CA LEU A 58 -7.31 8.24 -9.38
C LEU A 58 -8.09 9.55 -9.45
N LEU A 59 -9.00 9.80 -8.51
CA LEU A 59 -9.74 11.06 -8.42
C LEU A 59 -8.80 12.26 -8.30
N MET A 60 -7.76 12.16 -7.45
CA MET A 60 -6.75 13.20 -7.31
C MET A 60 -6.00 13.45 -8.63
N LYS A 61 -5.54 12.40 -9.32
CA LYS A 61 -4.86 12.53 -10.62
C LYS A 61 -5.76 13.15 -11.69
N MET A 62 -7.03 12.73 -11.76
CA MET A 62 -8.00 13.25 -12.73
C MET A 62 -8.39 14.71 -12.45
N SER A 63 -8.43 15.13 -11.18
CA SER A 63 -8.69 16.52 -10.80
C SER A 63 -7.63 17.51 -11.28
N LYS A 64 -6.46 17.00 -11.70
CA LYS A 64 -5.34 17.79 -12.24
C LYS A 64 -5.30 17.82 -13.77
N ILE A 65 -6.26 17.17 -14.45
CA ILE A 65 -6.38 17.12 -15.91
C ILE A 65 -7.43 18.13 -16.43
N SER A 66 -8.03 18.96 -15.56
CA SER A 66 -8.90 20.08 -15.96
C SER A 66 -8.13 21.37 -16.21
#